data_AF-A0A2V9BSR2-F1
#
_entry.id   AF-A0A2V9BSR2-F1
#
_cell.length_a   1.000
_cell.length_b   1.000
_cell.length_c   1.000
_cell.angle_alpha   90.00
_cell.angle_beta   90.00
_cell.angle_gamma   90.00
#
_symmetry.space_group_name_H-M   'P 1'
#
loop_
_entity.id
_entity.type
_entity.pdbx_description
1 polymer ?
#
loop_
_entity_poly.entity_id
_entity_poly.type
_entity_poly.pdbx_seq_one_letter_code
_entity_poly.pdbx_strand_id
1 'polypeptide(L)'
;MNTAETRASALTAAKMRKLQNALTAMLCGAIPATVLGTLFHTSLIHWLAGFVVGLVWANAFEYFYHRYLLHLPHNYLGKLHQLHHASIGTPQELEHLNLGGTPPLVLAAFVLNGMVITFLAEVLLKLRISPGIFIAFTVYVIAIEEVHWRIHVGGWLPSWLHFGREHHLIHHDRPDGRYNVFLPLFDWLLGTSKN
;
A
#
# COMPACT_ATOMS: atom_id res chain seq x y z
N MET A 1 27.05 19.36 10.70
CA MET A 1 26.77 17.96 10.34
C MET A 1 27.26 17.73 8.92
N ASN A 2 28.02 16.67 8.70
CA ASN A 2 28.47 16.27 7.37
C ASN A 2 27.27 15.68 6.58
N THR A 3 27.18 15.88 5.27
CA THR A 3 26.11 15.35 4.40
C THR A 3 25.94 13.83 4.52
N ALA A 4 27.02 13.10 4.79
CA ALA A 4 26.98 11.66 5.06
C ALA A 4 26.22 11.30 6.35
N GLU A 5 26.39 12.09 7.42
CA GLU A 5 25.70 11.88 8.70
C GLU A 5 24.20 12.17 8.57
N THR A 6 23.85 13.23 7.82
CA THR A 6 22.44 13.56 7.53
C THR A 6 21.76 12.44 6.76
N ARG A 7 22.41 11.89 5.73
CA ARG A 7 21.87 10.80 4.91
C ARG A 7 21.70 9.50 5.70
N ALA A 8 22.66 9.16 6.57
CA ALA A 8 22.58 7.97 7.41
C ALA A 8 21.43 8.06 8.43
N SER A 9 21.21 9.25 9.00
CA SER A 9 20.09 9.51 9.90
C SER A 9 18.74 9.38 9.18
N ALA A 10 18.60 10.02 8.01
CA ALA A 10 17.40 9.94 7.19
C ALA A 10 17.04 8.49 6.79
N LEU A 11 18.05 7.71 6.36
CA LEU A 11 17.87 6.30 6.02
C LEU A 11 17.38 5.48 7.21
N THR A 12 17.94 5.72 8.40
CA THR A 12 17.56 5.02 9.63
C THR A 12 16.12 5.35 10.03
N ALA A 13 15.76 6.64 10.00
CA ALA A 13 14.41 7.09 10.30
C ALA A 13 13.38 6.50 9.34
N ALA A 14 13.69 6.47 8.05
CA ALA A 14 12.81 5.94 7.02
C ALA A 14 12.59 4.42 7.16
N LYS A 15 13.66 3.66 7.42
CA LYS A 15 13.55 2.21 7.72
C LYS A 15 12.73 1.95 8.97
N MET A 16 12.92 2.75 10.02
CA MET A 16 12.14 2.63 11.26
C MET A 16 10.65 2.89 10.99
N ARG A 17 10.31 3.93 10.24
CA ARG A 17 8.91 4.25 9.89
C ARG A 17 8.25 3.13 9.11
N LYS A 18 8.95 2.56 8.13
CA LYS A 18 8.48 1.40 7.37
C LYS A 18 8.25 0.18 8.28
N LEU A 19 9.16 -0.09 9.22
CA LEU A 19 8.96 -1.16 10.20
C LEU A 19 7.72 -0.91 11.07
N GLN A 20 7.53 0.32 11.55
CA GLN A 20 6.35 0.70 12.32
C GLN A 20 5.06 0.50 11.53
N ASN A 21 5.02 0.93 10.27
CA ASN A 21 3.88 0.72 9.39
C ASN A 21 3.58 -0.78 9.18
N ALA A 22 4.61 -1.59 8.95
CA ALA A 22 4.46 -3.04 8.82
C ALA A 22 3.92 -3.69 10.11
N LEU A 23 4.45 -3.30 11.28
CA LEU A 23 3.95 -3.77 12.58
C LEU A 23 2.47 -3.36 12.79
N THR A 24 2.12 -2.11 12.47
CA THR A 24 0.75 -1.64 12.56
C THR A 24 -0.17 -2.40 11.61
N ALA A 25 0.24 -2.63 10.36
CA ALA A 25 -0.53 -3.43 9.41
C ALA A 25 -0.74 -4.86 9.91
N MET A 26 0.30 -5.50 10.45
CA MET A 26 0.18 -6.85 11.03
C MET A 26 -0.82 -6.90 12.18
N LEU A 27 -0.78 -5.95 13.11
CA LEU A 27 -1.74 -5.89 14.21
C LEU A 27 -3.17 -5.62 13.72
N CYS A 28 -3.32 -4.64 12.83
CA CYS A 28 -4.62 -4.25 12.26
C CYS A 28 -5.22 -5.29 11.34
N GLY A 29 -4.42 -6.20 10.79
CA GLY A 29 -4.89 -7.33 10.00
C GLY A 29 -5.18 -8.57 10.83
N ALA A 30 -4.19 -9.00 11.63
CA ALA A 30 -4.26 -10.27 12.34
C ALA A 30 -5.33 -10.27 13.44
N ILE A 31 -5.48 -9.17 14.18
CA ILE A 31 -6.46 -9.09 15.27
C ILE A 31 -7.89 -9.17 14.70
N PRO A 32 -8.32 -8.30 13.76
CA PRO A 32 -9.67 -8.40 13.20
C PRO A 32 -9.89 -9.70 12.43
N ALA A 33 -8.90 -10.21 11.68
CA ALA A 33 -9.04 -11.48 10.98
C ALA A 33 -9.33 -12.63 11.96
N THR A 34 -8.61 -12.68 13.08
CA THR A 34 -8.82 -13.71 14.11
C THR A 34 -10.19 -13.57 14.75
N VAL A 35 -10.58 -12.35 15.16
CA VAL A 35 -11.88 -12.08 15.78
C VAL A 35 -13.04 -12.41 14.83
N LEU A 36 -12.97 -11.99 13.57
CA LEU A 36 -14.01 -12.28 12.59
C LEU A 36 -14.06 -13.77 12.23
N GLY A 37 -12.90 -14.42 12.12
CA GLY A 37 -12.81 -15.84 11.82
C GLY A 37 -13.47 -16.72 12.89
N THR A 38 -13.37 -16.32 14.16
CA THR A 38 -14.06 -16.99 15.26
C THR A 38 -15.55 -16.63 15.31
N LEU A 39 -15.91 -15.34 15.22
CA LEU A 39 -17.30 -14.89 15.30
C LEU A 39 -18.18 -15.46 14.18
N PHE A 40 -17.67 -15.53 12.95
CA PHE A 40 -18.43 -15.98 11.78
C PHE A 40 -18.20 -17.46 11.42
N HIS A 41 -17.47 -18.22 12.25
CA HIS A 41 -17.16 -19.64 12.04
C HIS A 41 -16.59 -19.92 10.63
N THR A 42 -15.53 -19.20 10.29
CA THR A 42 -14.91 -19.22 8.95
C THR A 42 -14.07 -20.49 8.74
N SER A 43 -14.41 -21.30 7.73
CA SER A 43 -13.60 -22.48 7.36
C SER A 43 -12.39 -22.11 6.48
N LEU A 44 -11.42 -23.02 6.35
CA LEU A 44 -10.20 -22.80 5.56
C LEU A 44 -10.47 -22.35 4.11
N ILE A 45 -11.50 -22.91 3.45
CA ILE A 45 -11.86 -22.52 2.09
C ILE A 45 -12.26 -21.05 2.03
N HIS A 46 -13.01 -20.56 3.01
CA HIS A 46 -13.40 -19.15 3.10
C HIS A 46 -12.19 -18.25 3.37
N TRP A 47 -11.23 -18.70 4.18
CA TRP A 47 -9.95 -17.99 4.37
C TRP A 47 -9.19 -17.85 3.05
N LEU A 48 -9.05 -18.94 2.28
CA LEU A 48 -8.34 -18.94 1.00
C LEU A 48 -9.07 -18.10 -0.04
N ALA A 49 -10.39 -18.24 -0.15
CA ALA A 49 -11.20 -17.44 -1.07
C ALA A 49 -11.11 -15.94 -0.72
N GLY A 50 -11.23 -15.61 0.57
CA GLY A 50 -11.06 -14.25 1.07
C GLY A 50 -9.67 -13.70 0.82
N PHE A 51 -8.63 -14.52 0.92
CA PHE A 51 -7.27 -14.10 0.63
C PHE A 51 -7.11 -13.72 -0.85
N VAL A 52 -7.61 -14.55 -1.78
CA VAL A 52 -7.56 -14.26 -3.22
C VAL A 52 -8.36 -12.99 -3.56
N VAL A 53 -9.60 -12.89 -3.08
CA VAL A 53 -10.43 -11.69 -3.25
C VAL A 53 -9.75 -10.47 -2.65
N GLY A 54 -9.13 -10.63 -1.49
CA GLY A 54 -8.43 -9.57 -0.77
C GLY A 54 -7.21 -9.04 -1.52
N LEU A 55 -6.47 -9.87 -2.26
CA LEU A 55 -5.36 -9.39 -3.10
C LEU A 55 -5.85 -8.51 -4.24
N VAL A 56 -6.94 -8.90 -4.90
CA VAL A 56 -7.57 -8.09 -5.96
C VAL A 56 -8.11 -6.79 -5.38
N TRP A 57 -8.78 -6.86 -4.22
CA TRP A 57 -9.28 -5.69 -3.51
C TRP A 57 -8.18 -4.74 -3.07
N ALA A 58 -7.06 -5.26 -2.54
CA ALA A 58 -5.94 -4.44 -2.10
C ALA A 58 -5.28 -3.69 -3.27
N ASN A 59 -5.16 -4.34 -4.43
CA ASN A 59 -4.69 -3.71 -5.65
C ASN A 59 -5.64 -2.61 -6.15
N ALA A 60 -6.96 -2.84 -6.07
CA ALA A 60 -7.97 -1.81 -6.34
C ALA A 60 -7.83 -0.64 -5.36
N PHE A 61 -7.74 -0.94 -4.07
CA PHE A 61 -7.61 0.06 -3.01
C PHE A 61 -6.38 0.94 -3.24
N GLU A 62 -5.22 0.35 -3.51
CA GLU A 62 -4.01 1.09 -3.88
C GLU A 62 -4.27 2.04 -5.04
N TYR A 63 -4.87 1.55 -6.12
CA TYR A 63 -5.15 2.37 -7.30
C TYR A 63 -6.00 3.60 -6.96
N PHE A 64 -7.12 3.39 -6.27
CA PHE A 64 -8.03 4.49 -5.92
C PHE A 64 -7.41 5.42 -4.87
N TYR A 65 -6.68 4.87 -3.90
CA TYR A 65 -5.95 5.64 -2.90
C TYR A 65 -4.90 6.54 -3.56
N HIS A 66 -4.08 5.99 -4.45
CA HIS A 66 -3.03 6.74 -5.12
C HIS A 66 -3.64 7.79 -6.06
N ARG A 67 -4.62 7.42 -6.90
CA ARG A 67 -5.24 8.33 -7.86
C ARG A 67 -6.06 9.45 -7.23
N TYR A 68 -6.87 9.17 -6.21
CA TYR A 68 -7.88 10.11 -5.72
C TYR A 68 -7.59 10.67 -4.33
N LEU A 69 -6.68 10.08 -3.55
CA LEU A 69 -6.26 10.65 -2.27
C LEU A 69 -4.85 11.23 -2.35
N LEU A 70 -3.88 10.50 -2.90
CA LEU A 70 -2.50 10.98 -3.02
C LEU A 70 -2.34 12.02 -4.14
N HIS A 71 -3.12 11.96 -5.22
CA HIS A 71 -3.09 12.98 -6.28
C HIS A 71 -4.17 14.05 -6.16
N LEU A 72 -4.98 14.05 -5.08
CA LEU A 72 -5.92 15.14 -4.83
C LEU A 72 -5.18 16.35 -4.21
N PRO A 73 -5.13 17.50 -4.90
CA PRO A 73 -4.37 18.64 -4.41
C PRO A 73 -4.99 19.20 -3.11
N HIS A 74 -4.15 19.85 -2.30
CA HIS A 74 -4.50 20.57 -1.07
C HIS A 74 -4.84 19.72 0.17
N ASN A 75 -5.06 18.41 0.04
CA ASN A 75 -5.22 17.54 1.20
C ASN A 75 -3.84 17.16 1.81
N TYR A 76 -3.83 16.65 3.05
CA TYR A 76 -2.59 16.30 3.75
C TYR A 76 -1.76 15.23 3.02
N LEU A 77 -2.41 14.15 2.56
CA LEU A 77 -1.76 13.05 1.84
C LEU A 77 -1.19 13.50 0.50
N GLY A 78 -1.91 14.35 -0.23
CA GLY A 78 -1.48 14.90 -1.50
C GLY A 78 -0.28 15.83 -1.37
N LYS A 79 -0.19 16.61 -0.28
CA LYS A 79 1.02 17.39 0.01
C LYS A 79 2.23 16.49 0.26
N LEU A 80 2.06 15.41 1.04
CA LEU A 80 3.15 14.45 1.27
C LEU A 80 3.57 13.76 -0.02
N HIS A 81 2.60 13.36 -0.86
CA HIS A 81 2.88 12.72 -2.13
C HIS A 81 3.55 13.65 -3.14
N GLN A 82 3.17 14.93 -3.15
CA GLN A 82 3.87 15.95 -3.95
C GLN A 82 5.32 16.14 -3.49
N LEU A 83 5.59 16.10 -2.18
CA LEU A 83 6.97 16.13 -1.68
C LEU A 83 7.75 14.88 -2.12
N HIS A 84 7.12 13.70 -2.10
CA HIS A 84 7.71 12.47 -2.63
C HIS A 84 8.12 12.66 -4.09
N HIS A 85 7.19 13.07 -4.97
CA HIS A 85 7.46 13.39 -6.38
C HIS A 85 8.56 14.45 -6.58
N ALA A 86 8.53 15.53 -5.79
CA ALA A 86 9.51 16.61 -5.90
C ALA A 86 10.91 16.24 -5.40
N SER A 87 11.01 15.21 -4.56
CA SER A 87 12.26 14.78 -3.92
C SER A 87 13.03 13.73 -4.70
N ILE A 88 12.47 13.17 -5.78
CA ILE A 88 13.09 12.10 -6.57
C ILE A 88 14.47 12.53 -7.09
N GLY A 89 15.49 11.69 -6.88
CA GLY A 89 16.86 11.96 -7.28
C GLY A 89 17.60 13.00 -6.43
N THR A 90 16.94 13.60 -5.43
CA THR A 90 17.55 14.55 -4.49
C THR A 90 18.07 13.84 -3.24
N PRO A 91 18.97 14.46 -2.44
CA PRO A 91 19.39 13.91 -1.16
C PRO A 91 18.24 13.68 -0.16
N GLN A 92 17.09 14.35 -0.34
CA GLN A 92 15.91 14.29 0.52
C GLN A 92 14.94 13.16 0.15
N GLU A 93 15.14 12.45 -0.97
CA GLU A 93 14.23 11.40 -1.45
C GLU A 93 13.85 10.42 -0.34
N LEU A 94 14.85 9.93 0.41
CA LEU A 94 14.69 8.97 1.51
C LEU A 94 13.72 9.42 2.61
N GLU A 95 13.59 10.72 2.84
CA GLU A 95 12.71 11.29 3.87
C GLU A 95 11.24 11.27 3.45
N HIS A 96 10.98 11.19 2.16
CA HIS A 96 9.65 11.28 1.56
C HIS A 96 9.21 9.99 0.85
N LEU A 97 10.00 8.91 0.92
CA LEU A 97 9.68 7.62 0.29
C LEU A 97 8.45 6.89 0.85
N ASN A 98 7.83 7.36 1.93
CA ASN A 98 6.57 6.72 2.32
C ASN A 98 5.48 7.09 1.30
N LEU A 99 4.60 6.15 0.97
CA LEU A 99 3.39 6.42 0.19
C LEU A 99 2.34 7.15 1.06
N GLY A 100 2.74 8.20 1.78
CA GLY A 100 1.94 8.88 2.79
C GLY A 100 1.71 8.08 4.08
N GLY A 101 2.19 6.85 4.19
CA GLY A 101 1.93 5.96 5.33
C GLY A 101 2.65 6.38 6.62
N THR A 102 1.88 6.78 7.62
CA THR A 102 2.30 6.76 9.04
C THR A 102 1.46 5.72 9.78
N PRO A 103 1.88 5.22 10.95
CA PRO A 103 1.08 4.24 11.69
C PRO A 103 -0.39 4.65 11.90
N PRO A 104 -0.72 5.91 12.23
CA PRO A 104 -2.12 6.36 12.29
C PRO A 104 -2.87 6.26 10.95
N LEU A 105 -2.20 6.53 9.82
CA LEU A 105 -2.81 6.45 8.50
C LEU A 105 -2.98 5.00 8.03
N VAL A 106 -2.04 4.11 8.36
CA VAL A 106 -2.20 2.66 8.17
C VAL A 106 -3.39 2.18 8.98
N LEU A 107 -3.48 2.53 10.26
CA LEU A 107 -4.64 2.21 11.09
C LEU A 107 -5.95 2.72 10.47
N ALA A 108 -5.98 3.99 10.02
CA ALA A 108 -7.16 4.57 9.39
C ALA A 108 -7.57 3.81 8.12
N ALA A 109 -6.61 3.42 7.28
CA ALA A 109 -6.86 2.61 6.10
C ALA A 109 -7.49 1.26 6.48
N PHE A 110 -6.97 0.58 7.50
CA PHE A 110 -7.54 -0.69 7.99
C PHE A 110 -8.93 -0.53 8.62
N VAL A 111 -9.17 0.54 9.38
CA VAL A 111 -10.49 0.79 10.00
C VAL A 111 -11.54 1.07 8.92
N LEU A 112 -11.26 1.99 8.00
CA LEU A 112 -12.19 2.35 6.92
C LEU A 112 -12.45 1.17 5.98
N ASN A 113 -11.38 0.52 5.53
CA ASN A 113 -11.48 -0.66 4.65
C ASN A 113 -12.19 -1.82 5.37
N GLY A 114 -11.81 -2.07 6.62
CA GLY A 114 -12.36 -3.12 7.46
C GLY A 114 -13.86 -2.96 7.72
N MET A 115 -14.34 -1.74 7.97
CA MET A 115 -15.79 -1.48 8.12
C MET A 115 -16.55 -1.82 6.84
N VAL A 116 -16.06 -1.35 5.68
CA VAL A 116 -16.70 -1.60 4.38
C VAL A 116 -16.71 -3.08 4.06
N ILE A 117 -15.56 -3.75 4.15
CA ILE A 117 -15.43 -5.17 3.84
C ILE A 117 -16.25 -6.03 4.79
N THR A 118 -16.17 -5.79 6.10
CA THR A 118 -16.92 -6.59 7.08
C THR A 118 -18.43 -6.44 6.86
N PHE A 119 -18.91 -5.21 6.63
CA PHE A 119 -20.32 -4.99 6.35
C PHE A 119 -20.77 -5.71 5.07
N LEU A 120 -20.03 -5.55 3.97
CA LEU A 120 -20.40 -6.16 2.69
C LEU A 120 -20.29 -7.69 2.73
N ALA A 121 -19.16 -8.22 3.14
CA ALA A 121 -18.88 -9.65 3.06
C ALA A 121 -19.58 -10.45 4.16
N GLU A 122 -19.69 -9.94 5.39
CA GLU A 122 -20.27 -10.70 6.51
C GLU A 122 -21.75 -10.41 6.76
N VAL A 123 -22.12 -9.14 6.74
CA VAL A 123 -23.48 -8.74 7.11
C VAL A 123 -24.41 -8.85 5.91
N LEU A 124 -24.05 -8.23 4.79
CA LEU A 124 -24.91 -8.15 3.61
C LEU A 124 -24.90 -9.45 2.81
N LEU A 125 -23.72 -9.93 2.40
CA LEU A 125 -23.58 -11.06 1.48
C LEU A 125 -23.35 -12.41 2.20
N LYS A 126 -23.06 -12.40 3.51
CA LYS A 126 -22.87 -13.59 4.36
C LYS A 126 -21.83 -14.58 3.82
N LEU A 127 -20.77 -14.08 3.19
CA LEU A 127 -19.73 -14.84 2.51
C LEU A 127 -18.67 -15.42 3.46
N ARG A 128 -18.49 -14.88 4.68
CA ARG A 128 -17.51 -15.40 5.66
C ARG A 128 -16.05 -15.25 5.26
N ILE A 129 -15.74 -14.37 4.31
CA ILE A 129 -14.41 -14.25 3.70
C ILE A 129 -13.57 -13.09 4.23
N SER A 130 -14.13 -12.21 5.07
CA SER A 130 -13.42 -11.03 5.60
C SER A 130 -12.09 -11.38 6.28
N PRO A 131 -11.97 -12.48 7.06
CA PRO A 131 -10.69 -12.83 7.67
C PRO A 131 -9.56 -13.00 6.64
N GLY A 132 -9.84 -13.69 5.54
CA GLY A 132 -8.89 -13.83 4.44
C GLY A 132 -8.54 -12.50 3.78
N ILE A 133 -9.53 -11.62 3.61
CA ILE A 133 -9.33 -10.28 3.02
C ILE A 133 -8.39 -9.44 3.90
N PHE A 134 -8.58 -9.44 5.23
CA PHE A 134 -7.70 -8.71 6.15
C PHE A 134 -6.24 -9.19 6.08
N ILE A 135 -6.01 -10.50 5.99
CA ILE A 135 -4.66 -11.04 5.85
C ILE A 135 -4.05 -10.66 4.50
N ALA A 136 -4.79 -10.77 3.41
CA ALA A 136 -4.32 -10.36 2.08
C ALA A 136 -3.99 -8.87 2.03
N PHE A 137 -4.86 -8.01 2.58
CA PHE A 137 -4.64 -6.57 2.65
C PHE A 137 -3.37 -6.23 3.45
N THR A 138 -3.12 -6.96 4.55
CA THR A 138 -1.88 -6.84 5.34
C THR A 138 -0.65 -7.18 4.53
N VAL A 139 -0.65 -8.35 3.88
CA VAL A 139 0.46 -8.78 3.02
C VAL A 139 0.69 -7.74 1.92
N TYR A 140 -0.38 -7.21 1.34
CA TYR A 140 -0.30 -6.23 0.27
C TYR A 140 0.29 -4.90 0.74
N VAL A 141 -0.15 -4.36 1.88
CA VAL A 141 0.38 -3.10 2.47
C VAL A 141 1.87 -3.22 2.77
N ILE A 142 2.31 -4.36 3.29
CA ILE A 142 3.74 -4.61 3.55
C ILE A 142 4.51 -4.73 2.23
N ALA A 143 3.96 -5.46 1.26
CA ALA A 143 4.59 -5.68 -0.03
C ALA A 143 4.72 -4.38 -0.82
N ILE A 144 3.67 -3.56 -0.89
CA ILE A 144 3.72 -2.29 -1.62
C ILE A 144 4.75 -1.33 -1.02
N GLU A 145 4.82 -1.19 0.31
CA GLU A 145 5.83 -0.34 0.94
C GLU A 145 7.26 -0.86 0.67
N GLU A 146 7.48 -2.18 0.71
CA GLU A 146 8.79 -2.76 0.42
C GLU A 146 9.18 -2.63 -1.06
N VAL A 147 8.27 -2.91 -1.98
CA VAL A 147 8.54 -2.83 -3.41
C VAL A 147 8.74 -1.39 -3.84
N HIS A 148 7.86 -0.47 -3.39
CA HIS A 148 8.01 0.98 -3.63
C HIS A 148 9.36 1.49 -3.15
N TRP A 149 9.73 1.18 -1.90
CA TRP A 149 11.02 1.53 -1.34
C TRP A 149 12.18 1.05 -2.22
N ARG A 150 12.16 -0.23 -2.61
CA ARG A 150 13.21 -0.85 -3.45
C ARG A 150 13.28 -0.27 -4.85
N ILE A 151 12.16 0.17 -5.42
CA ILE A 151 12.14 0.88 -6.70
C ILE A 151 13.00 2.14 -6.58
N HIS A 152 12.74 2.97 -5.56
CA HIS A 152 13.39 4.26 -5.39
C HIS A 152 14.85 4.17 -4.96
N VAL A 153 15.19 3.27 -4.03
CA VAL A 153 16.60 3.13 -3.58
C VAL A 153 17.48 2.30 -4.53
N GLY A 154 16.95 1.88 -5.68
CA GLY A 154 17.65 1.00 -6.60
C GLY A 154 17.93 -0.40 -6.03
N GLY A 155 17.14 -0.85 -5.07
CA GLY A 155 17.30 -2.14 -4.40
C GLY A 155 17.00 -3.33 -5.32
N TRP A 156 17.39 -4.54 -4.92
CA TRP A 156 17.08 -5.75 -5.68
C TRP A 156 15.57 -6.04 -5.69
N LEU A 157 15.02 -6.34 -6.87
CA LEU A 157 13.66 -6.85 -7.07
C LEU A 157 13.70 -8.13 -7.91
N PRO A 158 12.80 -9.10 -7.65
CA PRO A 158 12.55 -10.21 -8.56
C PRO A 158 12.32 -9.73 -10.00
N SER A 159 12.77 -10.49 -11.00
CA SER A 159 12.68 -10.11 -12.42
C SER A 159 11.26 -9.81 -12.87
N TRP A 160 10.28 -10.58 -12.38
CA TRP A 160 8.87 -10.35 -12.68
C TRP A 160 8.30 -9.06 -12.09
N LEU A 161 9.03 -8.32 -11.23
CA LEU A 161 8.64 -6.98 -10.75
C LEU A 161 9.35 -5.83 -11.47
N HIS A 162 10.24 -6.13 -12.42
CA HIS A 162 10.97 -5.08 -13.14
C HIS A 162 10.05 -4.20 -13.99
N PHE A 163 9.01 -4.79 -14.57
CA PHE A 163 8.00 -4.02 -15.30
C PHE A 163 7.23 -3.05 -14.37
N GLY A 164 6.96 -3.46 -13.13
CA GLY A 164 6.33 -2.61 -12.12
C GLY A 164 7.21 -1.43 -11.75
N ARG A 165 8.53 -1.66 -11.62
CA ARG A 165 9.52 -0.57 -11.46
C ARG A 165 9.43 0.43 -12.60
N GLU A 166 9.51 -0.03 -13.84
CA GLU A 166 9.47 0.86 -15.00
C GLU A 166 8.16 1.64 -15.05
N HIS A 167 7.03 0.96 -14.86
CA HIS A 167 5.69 1.56 -14.80
C HIS A 167 5.59 2.68 -13.76
N HIS A 168 6.09 2.45 -12.53
CA HIS A 168 6.07 3.44 -11.47
C HIS A 168 7.10 4.56 -11.65
N LEU A 169 8.24 4.31 -12.28
CA LEU A 169 9.18 5.40 -12.58
C LEU A 169 8.63 6.33 -13.66
N ILE A 170 7.94 5.80 -14.67
CA ILE A 170 7.22 6.63 -15.66
C ILE A 170 6.13 7.47 -14.98
N HIS A 171 5.48 6.96 -13.93
CA HIS A 171 4.54 7.74 -13.13
C HIS A 171 5.17 8.99 -12.50
N HIS A 172 6.42 8.91 -12.03
CA HIS A 172 7.15 10.09 -11.51
C HIS A 172 7.42 11.12 -12.60
N ASP A 173 7.73 10.67 -13.81
CA ASP A 173 7.97 11.56 -14.94
C ASP A 173 6.67 12.23 -15.45
N ARG A 174 5.55 11.48 -15.43
CA ARG A 174 4.22 11.93 -15.89
C ARG A 174 3.13 11.44 -14.92
N PRO A 175 2.76 12.24 -13.91
CA PRO A 175 1.88 11.82 -12.81
C PRO A 175 0.37 11.84 -13.15
N ASP A 176 -0.01 11.68 -14.42
CA ASP A 176 -1.40 11.66 -14.91
C ASP A 176 -1.94 10.24 -15.23
N GLY A 177 -1.14 9.20 -14.97
CA GLY A 177 -1.52 7.79 -15.08
C GLY A 177 -0.63 6.90 -14.21
N ARG A 178 -0.72 5.57 -14.34
CA ARG A 178 0.16 4.59 -13.68
C ARG A 178 0.13 4.64 -12.15
N TYR A 179 -1.05 4.51 -11.59
CA TYR A 179 -1.30 4.67 -10.14
C TYR A 179 -1.03 3.41 -9.31
N ASN A 180 -1.04 2.22 -9.87
CA ASN A 180 -0.53 1.05 -9.16
C ASN A 180 1.00 1.02 -9.26
N VAL A 181 1.67 0.79 -8.14
CA VAL A 181 3.13 0.86 -7.99
C VAL A 181 3.84 -0.34 -8.61
N PHE A 182 3.35 -1.56 -8.44
CA PHE A 182 4.11 -2.74 -8.87
C PHE A 182 3.32 -3.79 -9.66
N LEU A 183 2.00 -3.86 -9.46
CA LEU A 183 1.10 -4.70 -10.24
C LEU A 183 -0.03 -3.83 -10.80
N PRO A 184 0.03 -3.39 -12.06
CA PRO A 184 -0.86 -2.39 -12.64
C PRO A 184 -2.17 -2.97 -13.17
N LEU A 185 -2.79 -3.85 -12.38
CA LEU A 185 -4.05 -4.48 -12.74
C LEU A 185 -5.16 -3.44 -12.96
N PHE A 186 -5.36 -2.51 -12.02
CA PHE A 186 -6.41 -1.50 -12.16
C PHE A 186 -6.04 -0.37 -13.13
N ASP A 187 -4.75 -0.09 -13.31
CA ASP A 187 -4.30 0.73 -14.44
C ASP A 187 -4.62 0.12 -15.81
N TRP A 188 -4.53 -1.20 -15.96
CA TRP A 188 -4.94 -1.89 -17.19
C TRP A 188 -6.45 -1.89 -17.36
N LEU A 189 -7.19 -2.24 -16.29
CA LEU A 189 -8.66 -2.31 -16.34
C LEU A 189 -9.32 -0.95 -16.60
N LEU A 190 -8.74 0.13 -16.07
CA LEU A 190 -9.31 1.48 -16.16
C LEU A 190 -8.60 2.36 -17.20
N GLY A 191 -7.66 1.79 -17.97
CA GLY A 191 -7.03 2.46 -19.11
C GLY A 191 -6.04 3.56 -18.74
N THR A 192 -5.42 3.54 -17.56
CA THR A 192 -4.44 4.55 -17.11
C THR A 192 -2.99 4.10 -17.20
N SER A 193 -2.71 2.97 -17.85
CA SER A 193 -1.34 2.42 -18.03
C SER A 193 -0.52 3.03 -19.18
N LYS A 194 -1.17 3.68 -20.15
CA LYS A 194 -0.55 4.14 -21.41
C LYS A 194 -0.48 5.65 -21.58
N ASN A 195 -1.19 6.42 -20.76
CA ASN A 195 -1.20 7.88 -20.85
C ASN A 195 0.16 8.48 -20.52
#